data_AF-A0AA90NTT4-F1
#
_entry.id   AF-A0AA90NTT4-F1
#
_cell.length_a   1.000
_cell.length_b   1.000
_cell.length_c   1.000
_cell.angle_alpha   90.00
_cell.angle_beta   90.00
_cell.angle_gamma   90.00
#
_symmetry.space_group_name_H-M   'P 1'
#
loop_
_entity.id
_entity.type
_entity.pdbx_description
1 polymer ?
#
loop_
_entity_poly.entity_id
_entity_poly.type
_entity_poly.pdbx_seq_one_letter_code
_entity_poly.pdbx_strand_id
1 'polypeptide(L)'
;MKGISKIYTNQTTVENASPSDNQSGKASENDSSPKSIQVKNKIPKVQVENHTAPLHTRRVKDTSATPSASSLSYDSDSGIDTDSGIDTDSGIDTDSGIDTDEEDFTDDSIPFNTSPLDWSLQKADEIAGESFNSRMFLSGKGRKQAKQVFALADALTDGAILNSKDSPQKALKQLLAEVQESNSLEKRSSGHDFLLRSAILLASENIGAGIQSWQAYTYTQPADVDQWTWIENTANWVPEAQAAAAKQTEVAFIKALNIAKTHKEELVVAYKGGFGAGKTSHGTASFGYDEDHLPLYRGSISPDVGKQIVRKTMPISHNSAHVQGSNIAFNLFYGLISKKIGTIVYDSSLARSSDIINLIEKSAAAQKSLKVVDIVRDDRARFLAVLSRTVEGEDPRIPISALLHGASLDRAERYACFNAVINSTESITSNKKNKTLSHVYELHCGDKEGGDRQLLFTLRSGKTPDWNITENMSLDDIEKRLALQGISYDSVANQFAPTNHEENWRELMQEELRKPVSTLVEGLSKGEREIRARQFSERTITFDRPMRDISIEALYESLPLSFQSSIALHSLSEAFGVLNNNDRENVLMEFKEFSQHPDGRNMTYMDLPTSLALEINRYLTKQPDNWKNS
;
A
#
# COMPACT_ATOMS: atom_id res chain seq x y z
N MET A 1 18.37 1.98 -60.28
CA MET A 1 17.29 3.00 -60.38
C MET A 1 17.25 3.79 -59.09
N LYS A 2 17.03 5.10 -59.20
CA LYS A 2 16.92 6.15 -58.16
C LYS A 2 15.93 5.73 -57.04
N GLY A 3 16.01 6.15 -55.78
CA GLY A 3 16.89 7.08 -55.10
C GLY A 3 16.43 7.33 -53.63
N ILE A 4 17.38 7.82 -52.83
CA ILE A 4 17.30 8.86 -51.79
C ILE A 4 16.24 8.71 -50.67
N SER A 5 16.72 8.45 -49.45
CA SER A 5 16.16 8.99 -48.20
C SER A 5 17.30 9.66 -47.41
N LYS A 6 17.10 10.93 -47.06
CA LYS A 6 18.04 11.80 -46.33
C LYS A 6 17.80 11.65 -44.82
N ILE A 7 18.87 11.45 -44.06
CA ILE A 7 18.94 11.67 -42.61
C ILE A 7 19.62 13.03 -42.41
N TYR A 8 18.99 13.94 -41.68
CA TYR A 8 19.61 15.19 -41.21
C TYR A 8 20.12 14.97 -39.78
N THR A 9 21.44 15.01 -39.61
CA THR A 9 22.14 15.21 -38.34
C THR A 9 22.82 16.57 -38.39
N ASN A 10 22.44 17.49 -37.50
CA ASN A 10 23.17 18.74 -37.28
C ASN A 10 24.01 18.59 -36.01
N GLN A 11 25.32 18.39 -36.19
CA GLN A 11 26.36 18.69 -35.21
C GLN A 11 27.07 19.97 -35.68
N THR A 12 27.17 20.96 -34.80
CA THR A 12 27.96 22.17 -35.04
C THR A 12 29.21 22.12 -34.17
N THR A 13 30.34 21.89 -34.82
CA THR A 13 31.71 22.10 -34.32
C THR A 13 32.06 23.59 -34.35
N VAL A 14 32.76 24.08 -33.32
CA VAL A 14 33.55 25.32 -33.40
C VAL A 14 34.96 25.00 -32.93
N GLU A 15 35.91 25.14 -33.85
CA GLU A 15 37.35 25.02 -33.61
C GLU A 15 37.98 26.34 -33.13
N ASN A 16 39.11 26.15 -32.45
CA ASN A 16 39.96 27.09 -31.75
C ASN A 16 40.61 28.19 -32.62
N ALA A 17 40.95 29.31 -31.97
CA ALA A 17 42.17 30.05 -32.28
C ALA A 17 42.70 30.76 -31.02
N SER A 18 43.94 30.43 -30.62
CA SER A 18 44.83 31.28 -29.81
C SER A 18 45.78 32.05 -30.75
N PRO A 19 46.45 33.14 -30.30
CA PRO A 19 47.82 32.95 -29.81
C PRO A 19 48.34 33.95 -28.74
N SER A 20 49.21 33.41 -27.88
CA SER A 20 50.47 33.90 -27.26
C SER A 20 50.74 35.37 -26.87
N ASP A 21 51.09 35.52 -25.58
CA ASP A 21 52.31 36.08 -24.95
C ASP A 21 52.67 37.59 -24.88
N ASN A 22 53.14 37.89 -23.64
CA ASN A 22 54.16 38.85 -23.18
C ASN A 22 53.77 40.32 -22.88
N GLN A 23 53.69 40.69 -21.59
CA GLN A 23 54.81 41.32 -20.84
C GLN A 23 54.44 41.71 -19.39
N SER A 24 55.50 41.71 -18.58
CA SER A 24 55.68 42.06 -17.17
C SER A 24 55.10 43.39 -16.66
N GLY A 25 54.69 43.41 -15.38
CA GLY A 25 54.55 44.65 -14.59
C GLY A 25 54.28 44.38 -13.11
N LYS A 26 55.16 44.86 -12.23
CA LYS A 26 55.19 44.65 -10.78
C LYS A 26 54.13 45.47 -10.01
N ALA A 27 53.68 44.85 -8.90
CA ALA A 27 53.40 45.37 -7.56
C ALA A 27 52.68 46.73 -7.36
N SER A 28 51.54 46.68 -6.65
CA SER A 28 51.42 47.33 -5.33
C SER A 28 50.13 46.89 -4.62
N GLU A 29 50.27 46.59 -3.33
CA GLU A 29 49.22 46.33 -2.35
C GLU A 29 48.15 47.42 -2.33
N ASN A 30 46.88 47.04 -2.14
CA ASN A 30 45.98 47.84 -1.31
C ASN A 30 44.85 47.00 -0.72
N ASP A 31 44.89 47.04 0.60
CA ASP A 31 44.00 46.48 1.61
C ASP A 31 42.64 47.20 1.58
N SER A 32 41.53 46.46 1.54
CA SER A 32 40.23 46.95 2.05
C SER A 32 39.21 45.83 2.18
N SER A 33 39.13 45.30 3.40
CA SER A 33 38.02 44.48 3.88
C SER A 33 36.68 45.25 3.86
N PRO A 34 35.56 44.67 3.43
CA PRO A 34 34.26 45.32 3.53
C PRO A 34 33.64 45.18 4.93
N LYS A 35 33.11 46.31 5.41
CA LYS A 35 32.49 46.53 6.71
C LYS A 35 31.28 45.61 6.96
N SER A 36 31.25 45.00 8.14
CA SER A 36 30.09 44.34 8.71
C SER A 36 29.03 45.37 9.12
N ILE A 37 27.83 45.26 8.53
CA ILE A 37 26.65 46.02 8.94
C ILE A 37 25.96 45.23 10.05
N GLN A 38 26.11 45.70 11.30
CA GLN A 38 25.31 45.20 12.42
C GLN A 38 23.89 45.81 12.36
N VAL A 39 22.92 45.01 11.92
CA VAL A 39 21.50 45.33 12.08
C VAL A 39 21.05 44.91 13.47
N LYS A 40 20.71 45.90 14.31
CA LYS A 40 20.08 45.73 15.62
C LYS A 40 18.61 45.32 15.44
N ASN A 41 18.30 44.03 15.56
CA ASN A 41 16.92 43.57 15.73
C ASN A 41 16.53 43.62 17.21
N LYS A 42 15.69 44.59 17.57
CA LYS A 42 14.95 44.63 18.84
C LYS A 42 13.83 43.60 18.79
N ILE A 43 13.94 42.54 19.60
CA ILE A 43 12.85 41.61 19.89
C ILE A 43 12.03 42.21 21.04
N PRO A 44 10.71 42.47 20.88
CA PRO A 44 9.87 42.83 22.00
C PRO A 44 9.55 41.57 22.83
N LYS A 45 9.96 41.59 24.11
CA LYS A 45 9.48 40.64 25.12
C LYS A 45 8.00 40.92 25.38
N VAL A 46 7.13 40.02 24.98
CA VAL A 46 5.74 39.98 25.47
C VAL A 46 5.75 39.22 26.80
N GLN A 47 5.52 39.96 27.89
CA GLN A 47 5.20 39.38 29.19
C GLN A 47 3.77 38.85 29.14
N VAL A 48 3.59 37.55 29.40
CA VAL A 48 2.27 36.96 29.65
C VAL A 48 2.05 36.99 31.16
N GLU A 49 1.22 37.94 31.61
CA GLU A 49 0.70 37.98 32.98
C GLU A 49 -0.44 36.96 33.11
N ASN A 50 -0.22 35.93 33.94
CA ASN A 50 -1.25 35.01 34.36
C ASN A 50 -2.12 35.66 35.44
N HIS A 51 -3.27 36.20 35.05
CA HIS A 51 -4.34 36.53 35.97
C HIS A 51 -5.31 35.35 36.11
N THR A 52 -5.11 34.56 37.16
CA THR A 52 -6.14 33.68 37.72
C THR A 52 -7.00 34.51 38.68
N ALA A 53 -8.30 34.58 38.41
CA ALA A 53 -9.29 35.03 39.40
C ALA A 53 -10.44 34.00 39.45
N PRO A 54 -10.90 33.61 40.65
CA PRO A 54 -11.82 32.50 40.86
C PRO A 54 -13.26 32.99 40.89
N LEU A 55 -14.22 32.20 40.39
CA LEU A 55 -15.63 32.44 40.64
C LEU A 55 -16.40 31.16 40.97
N HIS A 56 -16.65 31.07 42.28
CA HIS A 56 -17.88 30.66 42.96
C HIS A 56 -18.73 29.50 42.43
N THR A 57 -18.65 28.43 43.24
CA THR A 57 -19.70 27.47 43.55
C THR A 57 -21.06 28.11 43.86
N ARG A 58 -22.13 27.56 43.27
CA ARG A 58 -23.49 27.69 43.83
C ARG A 58 -24.11 26.30 44.02
N ARG A 59 -24.46 26.09 45.29
CA ARG A 59 -25.00 24.90 45.95
C ARG A 59 -26.53 24.98 45.94
N VAL A 60 -27.22 23.95 45.42
CA VAL A 60 -28.61 23.57 45.79
C VAL A 60 -28.68 22.04 45.60
N LYS A 61 -28.53 21.26 46.66
CA LYS A 61 -29.52 20.73 47.63
C LYS A 61 -30.18 19.44 47.15
N ASP A 62 -29.84 18.39 47.92
CA ASP A 62 -30.25 17.00 47.86
C ASP A 62 -31.77 16.77 47.91
N THR A 63 -32.20 15.61 47.40
CA THR A 63 -33.06 14.67 48.17
C THR A 63 -33.01 13.27 47.54
N SER A 64 -32.39 12.33 48.30
CA SER A 64 -32.71 10.89 48.51
C SER A 64 -33.33 10.06 47.35
N ALA A 65 -32.85 8.86 47.02
CA ALA A 65 -32.53 7.77 47.95
C ALA A 65 -31.60 6.69 47.36
N THR A 66 -30.59 6.33 48.14
CA THR A 66 -29.88 5.02 48.18
C THR A 66 -30.62 4.08 49.15
N PRO A 67 -30.49 2.73 49.07
CA PRO A 67 -29.25 1.97 49.39
C PRO A 67 -29.01 0.80 48.40
N SER A 68 -27.92 0.03 48.34
CA SER A 68 -26.70 -0.23 49.13
C SER A 68 -25.83 -1.12 48.21
N ALA A 69 -24.59 -0.78 47.89
CA ALA A 69 -23.36 -1.08 48.63
C ALA A 69 -22.96 -2.58 48.67
N SER A 70 -21.93 -2.92 47.88
CA SER A 70 -20.88 -3.87 48.29
C SER A 70 -19.59 -3.55 47.53
N SER A 71 -18.71 -2.82 48.21
CA SER A 71 -17.31 -2.57 47.88
C SER A 71 -16.46 -3.82 48.12
N LEU A 72 -15.49 -4.11 47.26
CA LEU A 72 -14.24 -4.77 47.66
C LEU A 72 -13.10 -4.30 46.75
N SER A 73 -12.16 -3.61 47.38
CA SER A 73 -10.80 -3.30 46.93
C SER A 73 -9.92 -4.55 46.97
N TYR A 74 -9.01 -4.71 46.02
CA TYR A 74 -7.76 -5.45 46.23
C TYR A 74 -6.62 -4.80 45.43
N ASP A 75 -5.59 -4.40 46.18
CA ASP A 75 -4.19 -4.35 45.75
C ASP A 75 -3.71 -5.76 45.38
N SER A 76 -2.73 -5.86 44.46
CA SER A 76 -1.58 -6.76 44.61
C SER A 76 -0.59 -6.61 43.44
N ASP A 77 0.58 -6.06 43.74
CA ASP A 77 1.90 -6.69 43.65
C ASP A 77 2.29 -7.61 42.48
N SER A 78 3.42 -7.21 41.86
CA SER A 78 4.64 -7.97 41.51
C SER A 78 4.56 -9.40 40.93
N GLY A 79 5.33 -9.62 39.86
CA GLY A 79 5.83 -10.95 39.50
C GLY A 79 6.32 -11.03 38.05
N ILE A 80 7.58 -10.67 37.81
CA ILE A 80 8.31 -11.08 36.60
C ILE A 80 8.90 -12.44 36.92
N ASP A 81 8.33 -13.52 36.37
CA ASP A 81 8.96 -14.84 36.39
C ASP A 81 9.80 -15.03 35.13
N THR A 82 11.11 -15.11 35.36
CA THR A 82 12.11 -15.64 34.43
C THR A 82 12.37 -17.09 34.81
N ASP A 83 11.79 -18.03 34.08
CA ASP A 83 12.19 -19.44 34.17
C ASP A 83 13.21 -19.78 33.07
N SER A 84 14.47 -19.71 33.49
CA SER A 84 15.60 -20.43 32.92
C SER A 84 15.72 -21.80 33.61
N GLY A 85 15.64 -22.89 32.85
CA GLY A 85 15.90 -24.23 33.34
C GLY A 85 16.21 -25.20 32.19
N ILE A 86 17.48 -25.26 31.81
CA ILE A 86 18.08 -26.33 31.00
C ILE A 86 19.07 -27.04 31.91
N ASP A 87 18.90 -28.36 32.05
CA ASP A 87 19.88 -29.44 32.35
C ASP A 87 19.07 -30.60 32.97
N THR A 88 19.27 -31.90 32.70
CA THR A 88 20.19 -32.69 31.86
C THR A 88 19.64 -34.13 31.83
N ASP A 89 20.23 -34.96 30.96
CA ASP A 89 20.47 -36.42 31.13
C ASP A 89 19.89 -37.38 30.07
N SER A 90 20.80 -37.69 29.12
CA SER A 90 21.32 -39.03 28.78
C SER A 90 20.36 -40.18 28.44
N GLY A 91 20.52 -40.70 27.22
CA GLY A 91 20.10 -42.03 26.81
C GLY A 91 20.18 -42.24 25.30
N ILE A 92 21.39 -42.41 24.76
CA ILE A 92 21.60 -43.01 23.43
C ILE A 92 21.61 -44.52 23.64
N ASP A 93 20.52 -45.18 23.26
CA ASP A 93 20.50 -46.62 22.95
C ASP A 93 20.16 -46.74 21.46
N THR A 94 21.20 -47.03 20.67
CA THR A 94 21.09 -47.65 19.36
C THR A 94 20.84 -49.14 19.59
N ASP A 95 19.64 -49.62 19.25
CA ASP A 95 19.40 -50.95 18.67
C ASP A 95 17.89 -51.22 18.55
N SER A 96 17.39 -51.19 17.32
CA SER A 96 16.31 -52.08 16.90
C SER A 96 16.24 -52.09 15.37
N GLY A 97 16.38 -53.30 14.83
CA GLY A 97 16.52 -53.60 13.42
C GLY A 97 15.31 -53.18 12.58
N ILE A 98 15.62 -52.85 11.34
CA ILE A 98 14.68 -52.74 10.24
C ILE A 98 14.37 -54.17 9.79
N ASP A 99 13.23 -54.70 10.22
CA ASP A 99 12.53 -55.75 9.47
C ASP A 99 11.69 -55.05 8.40
N THR A 100 12.09 -55.27 7.15
CA THR A 100 11.29 -54.96 5.96
C THR A 100 10.17 -55.97 5.85
N ASP A 101 9.02 -55.64 6.43
CA ASP A 101 7.75 -56.23 6.03
C ASP A 101 7.12 -55.32 4.97
N GLU A 102 7.12 -55.83 3.75
CA GLU A 102 6.31 -55.36 2.62
C GLU A 102 4.83 -55.51 2.99
N GLU A 103 4.26 -54.55 3.71
CA GLU A 103 2.81 -54.37 3.72
C GLU A 103 2.41 -53.47 2.55
N ASP A 104 1.93 -54.17 1.53
CA ASP A 104 1.06 -53.75 0.44
C ASP A 104 0.14 -52.59 0.86
N PHE A 105 0.53 -51.35 0.54
CA PHE A 105 -0.38 -50.20 0.58
C PHE A 105 -1.42 -50.39 -0.52
N THR A 106 -2.45 -51.17 -0.23
CA THR A 106 -3.70 -51.07 -0.95
C THR A 106 -4.20 -49.65 -0.81
N ASP A 107 -4.25 -48.96 -1.95
CA ASP A 107 -4.98 -47.74 -2.23
C ASP A 107 -6.29 -47.69 -1.42
N ASP A 108 -6.24 -47.02 -0.26
CA ASP A 108 -7.39 -46.64 0.56
C ASP A 108 -8.18 -45.60 -0.22
N SER A 109 -8.84 -46.08 -1.27
CA SER A 109 -9.93 -45.40 -1.94
C SER A 109 -11.07 -45.28 -0.94
N ILE A 110 -11.02 -44.18 -0.17
CA ILE A 110 -12.08 -43.75 0.75
C ILE A 110 -13.42 -43.88 0.02
N PRO A 111 -14.44 -44.53 0.62
CA PRO A 111 -15.74 -44.70 -0.02
C PRO A 111 -16.44 -43.33 -0.13
N PHE A 112 -16.24 -42.63 -1.25
CA PHE A 112 -16.84 -41.33 -1.52
C PHE A 112 -18.32 -41.47 -1.88
N ASN A 113 -19.18 -41.45 -0.86
CA ASN A 113 -20.58 -41.04 -1.02
C ASN A 113 -20.97 -39.89 -0.08
N THR A 114 -19.98 -39.19 0.49
CA THR A 114 -20.15 -37.96 1.27
C THR A 114 -20.01 -36.76 0.36
N SER A 115 -20.88 -35.76 0.51
CA SER A 115 -20.77 -34.51 -0.26
C SER A 115 -19.47 -33.77 0.12
N PRO A 116 -18.89 -32.95 -0.78
CA PRO A 116 -17.71 -32.14 -0.46
C PRO A 116 -17.92 -31.26 0.79
N LEU A 117 -19.13 -30.73 0.97
CA LEU A 117 -19.51 -29.98 2.17
C LEU A 117 -19.48 -30.86 3.43
N ASP A 118 -20.10 -32.04 3.41
CA ASP A 118 -20.15 -32.94 4.58
C ASP A 118 -18.74 -33.37 4.99
N TRP A 119 -17.90 -33.73 4.03
CA TRP A 119 -16.50 -34.07 4.28
C TRP A 119 -15.74 -32.89 4.89
N SER A 120 -15.93 -31.68 4.35
CA SER A 120 -15.26 -30.47 4.83
C SER A 120 -15.70 -30.09 6.25
N LEU A 121 -16.98 -30.29 6.57
CA LEU A 121 -17.52 -30.09 7.91
C LEU A 121 -16.96 -31.11 8.90
N GLN A 122 -16.91 -32.40 8.52
CA GLN A 122 -16.29 -33.43 9.34
C GLN A 122 -14.81 -33.12 9.61
N LYS A 123 -14.06 -32.69 8.58
CA LYS A 123 -12.66 -32.29 8.75
C LYS A 123 -12.50 -31.04 9.61
N ALA A 124 -13.41 -30.08 9.50
CA ALA A 124 -13.43 -28.93 10.39
C ALA A 124 -13.65 -29.36 11.85
N ASP A 125 -14.58 -30.28 12.11
CA ASP A 125 -14.83 -30.84 13.45
C ASP A 125 -13.60 -31.59 13.98
N GLU A 126 -12.93 -32.40 13.15
CA GLU A 126 -11.71 -33.13 13.53
C GLU A 126 -10.55 -32.18 13.91
N ILE A 127 -10.34 -31.12 13.13
CA ILE A 127 -9.22 -30.18 13.32
C ILE A 127 -9.51 -29.17 14.45
N ALA A 128 -10.73 -28.67 14.53
CA ALA A 128 -11.11 -27.64 15.48
C ALA A 128 -11.61 -28.20 16.81
N GLY A 129 -12.39 -29.28 16.77
CA GLY A 129 -13.31 -29.68 17.83
C GLY A 129 -14.17 -28.49 18.30
N GLU A 130 -14.65 -28.53 19.54
CA GLU A 130 -15.39 -27.40 20.15
C GLU A 130 -14.51 -26.15 20.44
N SER A 131 -13.23 -26.16 20.04
CA SER A 131 -12.22 -25.21 20.53
C SER A 131 -11.91 -24.04 19.61
N PHE A 132 -12.54 -23.96 18.42
CA PHE A 132 -12.31 -22.84 17.53
C PHE A 132 -13.05 -21.59 18.02
N ASN A 133 -12.26 -20.55 18.31
CA ASN A 133 -12.78 -19.28 18.79
C ASN A 133 -12.48 -18.19 17.75
N SER A 134 -13.50 -17.85 16.96
CA SER A 134 -13.40 -16.83 15.91
C SER A 134 -12.93 -15.47 16.44
N ARG A 135 -13.26 -15.10 17.70
CA ARG A 135 -12.80 -13.85 18.31
C ARG A 135 -11.29 -13.84 18.55
N MET A 136 -10.74 -14.96 19.01
CA MET A 136 -9.28 -15.11 19.20
C MET A 136 -8.56 -15.07 17.86
N PHE A 137 -9.09 -15.76 16.84
CA PHE A 137 -8.57 -15.70 15.49
C PHE A 137 -8.56 -14.27 14.94
N LEU A 138 -9.72 -13.60 14.96
CA LEU A 138 -9.91 -12.25 14.44
C LEU A 138 -9.11 -11.17 15.18
N SER A 139 -8.68 -11.44 16.41
CA SER A 139 -7.80 -10.55 17.16
C SER A 139 -6.35 -10.54 16.63
N GLY A 140 -5.96 -11.53 15.83
CA GLY A 140 -4.57 -11.80 15.43
C GLY A 140 -3.72 -12.43 16.54
N LYS A 141 -4.27 -12.65 17.75
CA LYS A 141 -3.56 -13.27 18.88
C LYS A 141 -3.80 -14.78 19.00
N GLY A 142 -4.78 -15.33 18.29
CA GLY A 142 -5.14 -16.74 18.33
C GLY A 142 -4.23 -17.64 17.48
N ARG A 143 -2.97 -17.86 17.90
CA ARG A 143 -2.03 -18.73 17.17
C ARG A 143 -2.58 -20.15 16.96
N LYS A 144 -3.31 -20.69 17.95
CA LYS A 144 -3.97 -22.00 17.84
C LYS A 144 -5.03 -21.98 16.75
N GLN A 145 -5.90 -20.97 16.74
CA GLN A 145 -6.95 -20.84 15.74
C GLN A 145 -6.40 -20.60 14.33
N ALA A 146 -5.31 -19.84 14.22
CA ALA A 146 -4.60 -19.71 12.96
C ALA A 146 -4.16 -21.10 12.47
N LYS A 147 -3.43 -21.87 13.27
CA LYS A 147 -3.01 -23.24 12.92
C LYS A 147 -4.18 -24.13 12.49
N GLN A 148 -5.34 -24.01 13.12
CA GLN A 148 -6.55 -24.73 12.72
C GLN A 148 -7.05 -24.33 11.33
N VAL A 149 -7.05 -23.03 11.01
CA VAL A 149 -7.39 -22.54 9.66
C VAL A 149 -6.39 -23.01 8.62
N PHE A 150 -5.08 -22.96 8.92
CA PHE A 150 -4.04 -23.45 8.01
C PHE A 150 -4.17 -24.96 7.75
N ALA A 151 -4.28 -25.76 8.81
CA ALA A 151 -4.43 -27.21 8.67
C ALA A 151 -5.70 -27.59 7.89
N LEU A 152 -6.81 -26.87 8.08
CA LEU A 152 -8.02 -27.09 7.29
C LEU A 152 -7.83 -26.63 5.84
N ALA A 153 -7.17 -25.51 5.59
CA ALA A 153 -6.87 -25.07 4.22
C ALA A 153 -5.99 -26.07 3.48
N ASP A 154 -4.95 -26.59 4.12
CA ASP A 154 -4.08 -27.65 3.58
C ASP A 154 -4.88 -28.93 3.31
N ALA A 155 -5.76 -29.34 4.23
CA ALA A 155 -6.65 -30.47 4.00
C ALA A 155 -7.61 -30.22 2.82
N LEU A 156 -8.12 -29.00 2.62
CA LEU A 156 -8.98 -28.66 1.47
C LEU A 156 -8.21 -28.65 0.15
N THR A 157 -6.90 -28.32 0.17
CA THR A 157 -6.06 -28.38 -1.03
C THR A 157 -5.56 -29.77 -1.32
N ASP A 158 -5.31 -30.60 -0.31
CA ASP A 158 -4.74 -31.95 -0.45
C ASP A 158 -5.83 -33.03 -0.57
N GLY A 159 -6.99 -32.79 0.03
CA GLY A 159 -8.09 -33.75 0.12
C GLY A 159 -9.12 -33.66 -1.01
N ALA A 160 -9.96 -34.71 -1.06
CA ALA A 160 -11.27 -34.92 -1.71
C ALA A 160 -11.85 -33.90 -2.72
N ILE A 161 -11.72 -32.59 -2.50
CA ILE A 161 -12.14 -31.53 -3.42
C ILE A 161 -11.40 -31.68 -4.77
N LEU A 162 -10.17 -32.19 -4.73
CA LEU A 162 -9.38 -32.58 -5.91
C LEU A 162 -9.84 -33.88 -6.60
N ASN A 163 -10.61 -34.74 -5.92
CA ASN A 163 -11.17 -35.96 -6.51
C ASN A 163 -12.46 -35.70 -7.30
N SER A 164 -12.92 -34.45 -7.33
CA SER A 164 -13.97 -34.04 -8.26
C SER A 164 -13.45 -34.05 -9.70
N LYS A 165 -14.30 -34.30 -10.69
CA LYS A 165 -13.93 -34.19 -12.12
C LYS A 165 -13.57 -32.75 -12.54
N ASP A 166 -13.80 -31.78 -11.65
CA ASP A 166 -13.62 -30.36 -11.91
C ASP A 166 -12.22 -29.90 -11.48
N SER A 167 -11.79 -28.74 -12.01
CA SER A 167 -10.52 -28.17 -11.57
C SER A 167 -10.59 -27.80 -10.08
N PRO A 168 -9.44 -27.84 -9.37
CA PRO A 168 -9.37 -27.49 -7.94
C PRO A 168 -10.03 -26.14 -7.61
N GLN A 169 -9.83 -25.16 -8.51
CA GLN A 169 -10.37 -23.81 -8.38
C GLN A 169 -11.89 -23.77 -8.50
N LYS A 170 -12.47 -24.59 -9.38
CA LYS A 170 -13.93 -24.67 -9.58
C LYS A 170 -14.57 -25.38 -8.38
N ALA A 171 -13.94 -26.44 -7.89
CA ALA A 171 -14.41 -27.20 -6.74
C ALA A 171 -14.42 -26.35 -5.45
N LEU A 172 -13.40 -25.53 -5.19
CA LEU A 172 -13.42 -24.58 -4.06
C LEU A 172 -14.53 -23.53 -4.17
N LYS A 173 -14.81 -23.01 -5.38
CA LYS A 173 -15.90 -22.05 -5.60
C LYS A 173 -17.26 -22.68 -5.37
N GLN A 174 -17.44 -23.93 -5.80
CA GLN A 174 -18.65 -24.68 -5.55
C GLN A 174 -18.83 -24.95 -4.06
N LEU A 175 -17.78 -25.39 -3.35
CA LEU A 175 -17.84 -25.59 -1.91
C LEU A 175 -18.23 -24.30 -1.18
N LEU A 176 -17.68 -23.14 -1.57
CA LEU A 176 -18.09 -21.87 -0.99
C LEU A 176 -19.58 -21.60 -1.19
N ALA A 177 -20.11 -21.86 -2.40
CA ALA A 177 -21.53 -21.69 -2.67
C ALA A 177 -22.39 -22.61 -1.80
N GLU A 178 -22.01 -23.88 -1.64
CA GLU A 178 -22.68 -24.85 -0.76
C GLU A 178 -22.66 -24.40 0.72
N VAL A 179 -21.53 -23.85 1.19
CA VAL A 179 -21.41 -23.24 2.52
C VAL A 179 -22.30 -22.01 2.67
N GLN A 180 -22.47 -21.20 1.61
CA GLN A 180 -23.35 -20.03 1.64
C GLN A 180 -24.83 -20.41 1.64
N GLU A 181 -25.24 -21.42 0.88
CA GLU A 181 -26.62 -21.90 0.79
C GLU A 181 -27.09 -22.60 2.07
N SER A 182 -26.22 -23.42 2.67
CA SER A 182 -26.50 -24.10 3.95
C SER A 182 -26.73 -23.13 5.11
N ASN A 183 -26.25 -21.88 4.97
CA ASN A 183 -26.32 -20.81 5.95
C ASN A 183 -27.37 -19.73 5.71
N SER A 184 -28.36 -19.99 4.83
CA SER A 184 -29.52 -19.11 4.71
C SER A 184 -30.11 -18.77 6.09
N LEU A 185 -30.50 -17.50 6.28
CA LEU A 185 -30.83 -16.81 7.56
C LEU A 185 -31.69 -17.58 8.59
N GLU A 186 -32.35 -18.67 8.20
CA GLU A 186 -33.25 -19.48 9.00
C GLU A 186 -32.64 -20.80 9.52
N LYS A 187 -31.49 -21.24 9.01
CA LYS A 187 -30.78 -22.46 9.44
C LYS A 187 -29.42 -22.09 10.01
N ARG A 188 -29.32 -21.97 11.34
CA ARG A 188 -28.04 -21.78 12.02
C ARG A 188 -27.13 -22.99 11.72
N SER A 189 -26.08 -22.77 10.94
CA SER A 189 -25.06 -23.76 10.64
C SER A 189 -24.26 -24.17 11.87
N SER A 190 -23.55 -25.28 11.72
CA SER A 190 -22.46 -25.74 12.58
C SER A 190 -21.59 -24.60 13.12
N GLY A 191 -21.00 -24.79 14.31
CA GLY A 191 -20.07 -23.84 14.94
C GLY A 191 -18.78 -23.57 14.16
N HIS A 192 -18.66 -24.10 12.94
CA HIS A 192 -17.47 -24.10 12.11
C HIS A 192 -17.59 -23.31 10.80
N ASP A 193 -18.73 -22.67 10.51
CA ASP A 193 -18.92 -21.92 9.24
C ASP A 193 -17.82 -20.89 9.00
N PHE A 194 -17.54 -20.04 9.98
CA PHE A 194 -16.50 -19.03 9.83
C PHE A 194 -15.10 -19.63 9.65
N LEU A 195 -14.80 -20.74 10.33
CA LEU A 195 -13.55 -21.50 10.15
C LEU A 195 -13.45 -22.02 8.73
N LEU A 196 -14.51 -22.67 8.22
CA LEU A 196 -14.54 -23.25 6.89
C LEU A 196 -14.41 -22.18 5.79
N ARG A 197 -15.13 -21.05 5.91
CA ARG A 197 -14.98 -19.90 5.00
C ARG A 197 -13.56 -19.33 5.00
N SER A 198 -12.94 -19.23 6.17
CA SER A 198 -11.56 -18.76 6.32
C SER A 198 -10.57 -19.73 5.66
N ALA A 199 -10.77 -21.04 5.83
CA ALA A 199 -9.94 -22.07 5.23
C ALA A 199 -10.12 -22.14 3.70
N ILE A 200 -11.35 -22.01 3.18
CA ILE A 200 -11.63 -21.93 1.74
C ILE A 200 -10.95 -20.72 1.11
N LEU A 201 -11.02 -19.55 1.77
CA LEU A 201 -10.36 -18.34 1.28
C LEU A 201 -8.84 -18.52 1.23
N LEU A 202 -8.25 -19.12 2.25
CA LEU A 202 -6.81 -19.39 2.30
C LEU A 202 -6.39 -20.44 1.26
N ALA A 203 -7.13 -21.53 1.12
CA ALA A 203 -6.92 -22.53 0.08
C ALA A 203 -6.98 -21.90 -1.32
N SER A 204 -7.98 -21.02 -1.55
CA SER A 204 -8.11 -20.27 -2.80
C SER A 204 -6.89 -19.40 -3.10
N GLU A 205 -6.29 -18.77 -2.08
CA GLU A 205 -5.04 -18.01 -2.25
C GLU A 205 -3.89 -18.94 -2.65
N ASN A 206 -3.76 -20.09 -1.98
CA ASN A 206 -2.69 -21.06 -2.24
C ASN A 206 -2.74 -21.65 -3.66
N ILE A 207 -3.94 -21.92 -4.19
CA ILE A 207 -4.12 -22.56 -5.52
C ILE A 207 -4.52 -21.60 -6.64
N GLY A 208 -4.59 -20.30 -6.35
CA GLY A 208 -4.97 -19.27 -7.32
C GLY A 208 -6.43 -19.33 -7.79
N ALA A 209 -7.37 -19.76 -6.95
CA ALA A 209 -8.79 -19.84 -7.33
C ALA A 209 -9.47 -18.46 -7.46
N GLY A 210 -8.87 -17.42 -6.84
CA GLY A 210 -9.30 -16.03 -6.98
C GLY A 210 -10.60 -15.68 -6.22
N ILE A 211 -10.96 -16.45 -5.19
CA ILE A 211 -12.05 -16.10 -4.27
C ILE A 211 -11.61 -14.85 -3.47
N GLN A 212 -12.44 -13.82 -3.48
CA GLN A 212 -12.22 -12.60 -2.72
C GLN A 212 -12.84 -12.70 -1.33
N SER A 213 -12.30 -11.95 -0.37
CA SER A 213 -12.72 -12.02 1.02
C SER A 213 -14.18 -11.62 1.23
N TRP A 214 -14.70 -10.67 0.43
CA TRP A 214 -16.13 -10.34 0.48
C TRP A 214 -17.00 -11.52 0.06
N GLN A 215 -16.59 -12.31 -0.95
CA GLN A 215 -17.34 -13.50 -1.37
C GLN A 215 -17.32 -14.55 -0.25
N ALA A 216 -16.18 -14.73 0.41
CA ALA A 216 -16.05 -15.69 1.51
C ALA A 216 -16.93 -15.31 2.71
N TYR A 217 -17.08 -14.01 3.01
CA TYR A 217 -17.70 -13.52 4.25
C TYR A 217 -19.07 -12.88 4.10
N THR A 218 -19.66 -12.86 2.91
CA THR A 218 -21.06 -12.53 2.72
C THR A 218 -21.92 -13.77 2.53
N TYR A 219 -23.22 -13.62 2.78
CA TYR A 219 -24.24 -14.55 2.31
C TYR A 219 -24.42 -14.44 0.80
N THR A 220 -25.09 -15.43 0.20
CA THR A 220 -25.37 -15.48 -1.24
C THR A 220 -26.01 -14.18 -1.72
N GLN A 221 -25.35 -13.53 -2.67
CA GLN A 221 -25.86 -12.31 -3.29
C GLN A 221 -27.07 -12.63 -4.19
N PRO A 222 -28.20 -11.93 -4.04
CA PRO A 222 -29.32 -12.02 -4.97
C PRO A 222 -28.91 -11.54 -6.37
N ALA A 223 -29.41 -12.22 -7.41
CA ALA A 223 -29.03 -11.94 -8.80
C ALA A 223 -29.44 -10.52 -9.29
N ASP A 224 -30.40 -9.89 -8.64
CA ASP A 224 -30.97 -8.58 -8.98
C ASP A 224 -30.35 -7.40 -8.21
N VAL A 225 -29.44 -7.67 -7.27
CA VAL A 225 -28.80 -6.64 -6.45
C VAL A 225 -27.38 -6.38 -6.95
N ASP A 226 -27.04 -5.11 -7.18
CA ASP A 226 -25.66 -4.72 -7.51
C ASP A 226 -24.67 -5.09 -6.41
N GLN A 227 -23.45 -5.47 -6.80
CA GLN A 227 -22.41 -5.93 -5.88
C GLN A 227 -22.10 -4.89 -4.79
N TRP A 228 -21.95 -3.61 -5.14
CA TRP A 228 -21.60 -2.57 -4.16
C TRP A 228 -22.74 -2.35 -3.17
N THR A 229 -23.97 -2.29 -3.67
CA THR A 229 -25.16 -2.18 -2.82
C THR A 229 -25.27 -3.36 -1.85
N TRP A 230 -24.95 -4.58 -2.31
CA TRP A 230 -24.95 -5.78 -1.47
C TRP A 230 -23.90 -5.71 -0.36
N ILE A 231 -22.65 -5.37 -0.68
CA ILE A 231 -21.56 -5.39 0.29
C ILE A 231 -21.58 -4.21 1.27
N GLU A 232 -22.19 -3.08 0.90
CA GLU A 232 -22.35 -1.92 1.80
C GLU A 232 -23.26 -2.23 2.99
N ASN A 233 -24.26 -3.09 2.78
CA ASN A 233 -25.16 -3.51 3.85
C ASN A 233 -24.46 -4.52 4.77
N THR A 234 -24.12 -4.08 5.98
CA THR A 234 -23.42 -4.90 6.99
C THR A 234 -24.20 -6.16 7.39
N ALA A 235 -25.53 -6.17 7.26
CA ALA A 235 -26.35 -7.34 7.56
C ALA A 235 -26.09 -8.53 6.62
N ASN A 236 -25.52 -8.27 5.44
CA ASN A 236 -25.20 -9.30 4.45
C ASN A 236 -23.90 -10.05 4.74
N TRP A 237 -23.16 -9.63 5.77
CA TRP A 237 -21.91 -10.25 6.19
C TRP A 237 -22.15 -11.26 7.30
N VAL A 238 -21.29 -12.28 7.42
CA VAL A 238 -21.31 -13.18 8.57
C VAL A 238 -20.95 -12.41 9.87
N PRO A 239 -21.51 -12.77 11.04
CA PRO A 239 -21.38 -11.99 12.28
C PRO A 239 -19.92 -11.72 12.70
N GLU A 240 -19.04 -12.69 12.49
CA GLU A 240 -17.61 -12.61 12.75
C GLU A 240 -16.94 -11.50 11.92
N ALA A 241 -17.25 -11.44 10.62
CA ALA A 241 -16.71 -10.43 9.72
C ALA A 241 -17.25 -9.03 10.07
N GLN A 242 -18.53 -8.92 10.47
CA GLN A 242 -19.10 -7.68 10.98
C GLN A 242 -18.37 -7.20 12.24
N ALA A 243 -18.15 -8.10 13.21
CA ALA A 243 -17.48 -7.78 14.46
C ALA A 243 -16.01 -7.38 14.25
N ALA A 244 -15.30 -8.07 13.34
CA ALA A 244 -13.93 -7.73 12.95
C ALA A 244 -13.86 -6.33 12.33
N ALA A 245 -14.75 -6.06 11.36
CA ALA A 245 -14.83 -4.75 10.70
C ALA A 245 -15.15 -3.64 11.71
N ALA A 246 -16.13 -3.84 12.59
CA ALA A 246 -16.52 -2.85 13.60
C ALA A 246 -15.35 -2.50 14.55
N LYS A 247 -14.67 -3.52 15.11
CA LYS A 247 -13.56 -3.32 16.04
C LYS A 247 -12.40 -2.54 15.41
N GLN A 248 -12.09 -2.81 14.15
CA GLN A 248 -11.00 -2.09 13.49
C GLN A 248 -11.42 -0.71 12.99
N THR A 249 -12.68 -0.55 12.60
CA THR A 249 -13.27 0.75 12.27
C THR A 249 -13.21 1.68 13.48
N GLU A 250 -13.39 1.17 14.71
CA GLU A 250 -13.22 1.94 15.95
C GLU A 250 -11.79 2.48 16.10
N VAL A 251 -10.77 1.66 15.88
CA VAL A 251 -9.35 2.10 15.95
C VAL A 251 -9.06 3.16 14.90
N ALA A 252 -9.50 2.95 13.66
CA ALA A 252 -9.32 3.92 12.58
C ALA A 252 -10.10 5.22 12.86
N PHE A 253 -11.29 5.12 13.44
CA PHE A 253 -12.11 6.26 13.88
C PHE A 253 -11.40 7.08 14.95
N ILE A 254 -10.80 6.45 15.97
CA ILE A 254 -10.03 7.15 17.01
C ILE A 254 -8.85 7.92 16.40
N LYS A 255 -8.09 7.29 15.49
CA LYS A 255 -6.97 7.95 14.80
C LYS A 255 -7.44 9.14 13.95
N ALA A 256 -8.54 8.99 13.21
CA ALA A 256 -9.14 10.09 12.45
C ALA A 256 -9.63 11.23 13.35
N LEU A 257 -10.18 10.93 14.53
CA LEU A 257 -10.55 11.93 15.51
C LEU A 257 -9.35 12.72 16.05
N ASN A 258 -8.18 12.09 16.19
CA ASN A 258 -6.97 12.81 16.62
C ASN A 258 -6.55 13.87 15.60
N ILE A 259 -6.66 13.59 14.30
CA ILE A 259 -6.48 14.63 13.26
C ILE A 259 -7.51 15.75 13.46
N ALA A 260 -8.79 15.40 13.59
CA ALA A 260 -9.87 16.38 13.70
C ALA A 260 -9.81 17.25 14.98
N LYS A 261 -9.17 16.77 16.05
CA LYS A 261 -8.93 17.55 17.28
C LYS A 261 -7.86 18.62 17.08
N THR A 262 -6.80 18.29 16.35
CA THR A 262 -5.67 19.19 16.06
C THR A 262 -6.02 20.17 14.95
N HIS A 263 -6.69 19.71 13.89
CA HIS A 263 -7.06 20.46 12.70
C HIS A 263 -8.57 20.70 12.69
N LYS A 264 -9.02 21.87 13.18
CA LYS A 264 -10.43 22.18 13.48
C LYS A 264 -11.20 22.82 12.32
N GLU A 265 -10.58 22.96 11.15
CA GLU A 265 -11.07 23.76 10.02
C GLU A 265 -12.31 23.17 9.32
N GLU A 266 -12.83 22.02 9.78
CA GLU A 266 -13.97 21.29 9.19
C GLU A 266 -13.80 21.04 7.68
N LEU A 267 -12.61 20.58 7.27
CA LEU A 267 -12.26 20.30 5.88
C LEU A 267 -12.33 18.80 5.57
N VAL A 268 -12.54 18.49 4.29
CA VAL A 268 -12.16 17.19 3.73
C VAL A 268 -10.87 17.41 2.96
N VAL A 269 -9.77 16.79 3.41
CA VAL A 269 -8.49 16.82 2.71
C VAL A 269 -8.30 15.49 2.00
N ALA A 270 -8.35 15.52 0.68
CA ALA A 270 -8.21 14.34 -0.17
C ALA A 270 -6.79 14.31 -0.76
N TYR A 271 -5.99 13.32 -0.36
CA TYR A 271 -4.68 13.07 -0.96
C TYR A 271 -4.87 12.25 -2.22
N LYS A 272 -4.49 12.82 -3.36
CA LYS A 272 -4.52 12.21 -4.69
C LYS A 272 -3.10 11.83 -5.11
N GLY A 273 -2.99 10.71 -5.83
CA GLY A 273 -1.75 10.28 -6.49
C GLY A 273 -1.60 8.76 -6.49
N GLY A 274 -0.90 8.22 -7.50
CA GLY A 274 -0.63 6.79 -7.60
C GLY A 274 0.18 6.17 -6.44
N PHE A 275 0.38 4.86 -6.50
CA PHE A 275 1.28 4.15 -5.57
C PHE A 275 2.69 4.70 -5.67
N GLY A 276 3.40 4.88 -4.55
CA GLY A 276 4.77 5.40 -4.56
C GLY A 276 4.91 6.90 -4.85
N ALA A 277 3.80 7.64 -4.97
CA ALA A 277 3.82 9.08 -5.29
C ALA A 277 4.32 9.99 -4.15
N GLY A 278 4.49 9.49 -2.92
CA GLY A 278 4.98 10.30 -1.79
C GLY A 278 3.90 10.87 -0.87
N LYS A 279 2.62 10.45 -1.03
CA LYS A 279 1.47 10.91 -0.22
C LYS A 279 1.73 10.87 1.29
N THR A 280 2.22 9.74 1.81
CA THR A 280 2.51 9.56 3.24
C THR A 280 3.56 10.54 3.78
N SER A 281 4.62 10.83 3.01
CA SER A 281 5.66 11.77 3.43
C SER A 281 5.13 13.21 3.45
N HIS A 282 4.41 13.62 2.40
CA HIS A 282 3.78 14.93 2.33
C HIS A 282 2.73 15.12 3.44
N GLY A 283 1.88 14.11 3.64
CA GLY A 283 0.87 14.08 4.68
C GLY A 283 1.45 14.19 6.09
N THR A 284 2.50 13.42 6.39
CA THR A 284 3.19 13.50 7.68
C THR A 284 3.75 14.89 7.95
N ALA A 285 4.38 15.51 6.95
CA ALA A 285 4.90 16.87 7.09
C ALA A 285 3.78 17.92 7.27
N SER A 286 2.63 17.73 6.61
CA SER A 286 1.52 18.69 6.62
C SER A 286 0.71 18.65 7.91
N PHE A 287 0.47 17.46 8.47
CA PHE A 287 -0.36 17.30 9.67
C PHE A 287 0.44 17.25 10.96
N GLY A 288 1.74 16.94 10.90
CA GLY A 288 2.61 16.82 12.06
C GLY A 288 2.42 15.51 12.82
N TYR A 289 2.70 15.57 14.12
CA TYR A 289 2.71 14.42 15.02
C TYR A 289 1.76 14.66 16.19
N ASP A 290 1.27 13.59 16.80
CA ASP A 290 0.49 13.64 18.03
C ASP A 290 1.38 13.73 19.29
N GLU A 291 0.76 13.69 20.47
CA GLU A 291 1.43 13.78 21.78
C GLU A 291 2.42 12.63 22.01
N ASP A 292 2.22 11.48 21.37
CA ASP A 292 3.10 10.30 21.42
C ASP A 292 4.17 10.31 20.32
N HIS A 293 4.33 11.44 19.62
CA HIS A 293 5.22 11.60 18.46
C HIS A 293 4.91 10.62 17.30
N LEU A 294 3.68 10.16 17.17
CA LEU A 294 3.22 9.37 16.04
C LEU A 294 2.68 10.30 14.93
N PRO A 295 2.96 10.02 13.64
CA PRO A 295 2.43 10.83 12.55
C PRO A 295 0.90 10.89 12.57
N LEU A 296 0.33 12.09 12.65
CA LEU A 296 -1.12 12.29 12.64
C LEU A 296 -1.76 11.77 11.34
N TYR A 297 -1.03 11.81 10.22
CA TYR A 297 -1.48 11.29 8.93
C TYR A 297 -1.84 9.79 8.94
N ARG A 298 -1.41 9.03 9.95
CA ARG A 298 -1.87 7.64 10.18
C ARG A 298 -3.36 7.53 10.47
N GLY A 299 -4.03 8.63 10.79
CA GLY A 299 -5.49 8.73 10.89
C GLY A 299 -6.20 8.99 9.56
N SER A 300 -5.48 9.00 8.44
CA SER A 300 -6.10 9.07 7.12
C SER A 300 -6.94 7.81 6.84
N ILE A 301 -8.04 8.01 6.13
CA ILE A 301 -8.95 6.94 5.75
C ILE A 301 -8.53 6.47 4.36
N SER A 302 -8.11 5.21 4.24
CA SER A 302 -7.67 4.64 2.97
C SER A 302 -8.16 3.19 2.79
N PRO A 303 -8.39 2.75 1.54
CA PRO A 303 -8.65 1.35 1.25
C PRO A 303 -7.55 0.40 1.75
N ASP A 304 -6.30 0.87 1.82
CA ASP A 304 -5.17 0.04 2.25
C ASP A 304 -5.22 -0.26 3.76
N VAL A 305 -5.59 0.72 4.58
CA VAL A 305 -5.90 0.48 6.01
C VAL A 305 -7.06 -0.50 6.13
N GLY A 306 -8.09 -0.37 5.29
CA GLY A 306 -9.19 -1.34 5.20
C GLY A 306 -8.74 -2.75 4.83
N LYS A 307 -7.78 -2.91 3.91
CA LYS A 307 -7.24 -4.22 3.52
C LYS A 307 -6.42 -4.86 4.65
N GLN A 308 -5.63 -4.07 5.37
CA GLN A 308 -4.86 -4.58 6.52
C GLN A 308 -5.77 -5.18 7.59
N ILE A 309 -6.95 -4.60 7.80
CA ILE A 309 -7.96 -5.14 8.72
C ILE A 309 -8.34 -6.57 8.36
N VAL A 310 -8.53 -6.85 7.06
CA VAL A 310 -8.88 -8.19 6.56
C VAL A 310 -7.67 -9.13 6.62
N ARG A 311 -6.47 -8.62 6.33
CA ARG A 311 -5.22 -9.40 6.23
C ARG A 311 -4.53 -9.67 7.57
N LYS A 312 -4.95 -9.00 8.65
CA LYS A 312 -4.30 -9.14 9.97
C LYS A 312 -4.33 -10.58 10.51
N THR A 313 -5.31 -11.37 10.09
CA THR A 313 -5.61 -12.68 10.70
C THR A 313 -5.31 -13.84 9.75
N MET A 314 -5.13 -13.57 8.45
CA MET A 314 -4.79 -14.55 7.42
C MET A 314 -3.86 -13.94 6.37
N PRO A 315 -2.88 -14.71 5.87
CA PRO A 315 -1.91 -14.25 4.88
C PRO A 315 -2.51 -14.20 3.45
N ILE A 316 -3.64 -13.53 3.27
CA ILE A 316 -4.25 -13.36 1.93
C ILE A 316 -3.65 -12.15 1.20
N SER A 317 -3.71 -12.14 -0.13
CA SER A 317 -3.19 -11.03 -0.92
C SER A 317 -4.03 -9.75 -0.78
N HIS A 318 -3.42 -8.61 -1.15
CA HIS A 318 -4.14 -7.35 -1.28
C HIS A 318 -5.30 -7.42 -2.26
N ASN A 319 -5.21 -8.27 -3.28
CA ASN A 319 -6.27 -8.46 -4.27
C ASN A 319 -7.49 -9.16 -3.65
N SER A 320 -7.26 -10.26 -2.93
CA SER A 320 -8.30 -10.99 -2.21
C SER A 320 -9.02 -10.11 -1.19
N ALA A 321 -8.29 -9.22 -0.49
CA ALA A 321 -8.85 -8.27 0.48
C ALA A 321 -9.42 -6.98 -0.13
N HIS A 322 -9.28 -6.76 -1.45
CA HIS A 322 -9.44 -5.43 -2.05
C HIS A 322 -10.84 -4.83 -1.83
N VAL A 323 -11.88 -5.54 -2.26
CA VAL A 323 -13.26 -5.03 -2.24
C VAL A 323 -13.76 -4.82 -0.81
N GLN A 324 -13.52 -5.78 0.09
CA GLN A 324 -13.89 -5.64 1.51
C GLN A 324 -13.14 -4.48 2.17
N GLY A 325 -11.84 -4.35 1.93
CA GLY A 325 -11.04 -3.25 2.48
C GLY A 325 -11.51 -1.88 1.99
N SER A 326 -11.84 -1.76 0.70
CA SER A 326 -12.42 -0.56 0.12
C SER A 326 -13.78 -0.21 0.75
N ASN A 327 -14.67 -1.21 0.94
CA ASN A 327 -15.96 -1.01 1.59
C ASN A 327 -15.83 -0.51 3.04
N ILE A 328 -14.91 -1.09 3.82
CA ILE A 328 -14.64 -0.64 5.20
C ILE A 328 -14.19 0.83 5.21
N ALA A 329 -13.24 1.19 4.35
CA ALA A 329 -12.73 2.55 4.27
C ALA A 329 -13.83 3.55 3.84
N PHE A 330 -14.66 3.17 2.88
CA PHE A 330 -15.79 3.97 2.40
C PHE A 330 -16.80 4.21 3.53
N ASN A 331 -17.27 3.15 4.19
CA ASN A 331 -18.23 3.27 5.31
C ASN A 331 -17.70 4.16 6.44
N LEU A 332 -16.42 4.02 6.78
CA LEU A 332 -15.77 4.89 7.76
C LEU A 332 -15.75 6.36 7.31
N PHE A 333 -15.40 6.63 6.05
CA PHE A 333 -15.42 7.98 5.48
C PHE A 333 -16.81 8.61 5.54
N TYR A 334 -17.86 7.89 5.13
CA TYR A 334 -19.24 8.39 5.20
C TYR A 334 -19.71 8.64 6.63
N GLY A 335 -19.35 7.73 7.56
CA GLY A 335 -19.66 7.90 8.98
C GLY A 335 -18.95 9.11 9.60
N LEU A 336 -17.76 9.47 9.12
CA LEU A 336 -16.99 10.61 9.61
C LEU A 336 -17.42 11.93 8.96
N ILE A 337 -17.62 11.96 7.64
CA ILE A 337 -17.95 13.18 6.91
C ILE A 337 -19.27 13.79 7.35
N SER A 338 -20.25 12.95 7.69
CA SER A 338 -21.56 13.37 8.23
C SER A 338 -21.49 13.97 9.64
N LYS A 339 -20.38 13.78 10.37
CA LYS A 339 -20.18 14.33 11.71
C LYS A 339 -19.57 15.73 11.64
N LYS A 340 -20.03 16.61 12.54
CA LYS A 340 -19.42 17.92 12.81
C LYS A 340 -18.16 17.80 13.66
N ILE A 341 -17.22 17.03 13.13
CA ILE A 341 -15.84 16.95 13.60
C ILE A 341 -14.99 17.81 12.65
N GLY A 342 -13.79 18.19 13.07
CA GLY A 342 -12.84 18.97 12.28
C GLY A 342 -12.40 18.31 10.97
N THR A 343 -11.13 18.44 10.64
CA THR A 343 -10.58 17.98 9.36
C THR A 343 -10.58 16.45 9.27
N ILE A 344 -11.01 15.94 8.11
CA ILE A 344 -11.00 14.52 7.75
C ILE A 344 -10.03 14.34 6.59
N VAL A 345 -9.18 13.33 6.66
CA VAL A 345 -8.20 13.03 5.61
C VAL A 345 -8.60 11.75 4.89
N TYR A 346 -8.71 11.81 3.57
CA TYR A 346 -9.01 10.68 2.70
C TYR A 346 -7.82 10.43 1.78
N ASP A 347 -7.24 9.23 1.82
CA ASP A 347 -6.07 8.85 1.04
C ASP A 347 -6.46 7.77 0.02
N SER A 348 -6.46 8.14 -1.25
CA SER A 348 -6.81 7.25 -2.36
C SER A 348 -6.11 7.67 -3.65
N SER A 349 -6.18 6.84 -4.70
CA SER A 349 -5.58 7.21 -6.00
C SER A 349 -6.27 8.42 -6.62
N LEU A 350 -7.60 8.49 -6.50
CA LEU A 350 -8.46 9.56 -7.07
C LEU A 350 -8.08 9.89 -8.51
N ALA A 351 -7.90 8.85 -9.33
CA ALA A 351 -7.36 8.99 -10.66
C ALA A 351 -8.34 9.67 -11.61
N ARG A 352 -9.66 9.51 -11.40
CA ARG A 352 -10.70 9.98 -12.33
C ARG A 352 -11.36 11.25 -11.84
N SER A 353 -11.78 12.09 -12.79
CA SER A 353 -12.55 13.30 -12.51
C SER A 353 -13.87 13.02 -11.77
N SER A 354 -14.53 11.90 -12.07
CA SER A 354 -15.74 11.44 -11.38
C SER A 354 -15.54 11.25 -9.87
N ASP A 355 -14.35 10.82 -9.45
CA ASP A 355 -14.03 10.62 -8.03
C ASP A 355 -13.95 11.98 -7.31
N ILE A 356 -13.36 12.98 -7.98
CA ILE A 356 -13.27 14.35 -7.47
C ILE A 356 -14.65 15.00 -7.39
N ILE A 357 -15.48 14.86 -8.44
CA ILE A 357 -16.86 15.36 -8.45
C ILE A 357 -17.66 14.75 -7.30
N ASN A 358 -17.57 13.43 -7.12
CA ASN A 358 -18.24 12.73 -6.04
C ASN A 358 -17.80 13.21 -4.65
N LEU A 359 -16.50 13.47 -4.45
CA LEU A 359 -16.00 14.04 -3.20
C LEU A 359 -16.45 15.50 -2.98
N ILE A 360 -16.55 16.31 -4.03
CA ILE A 360 -17.09 17.67 -3.97
C ILE A 360 -18.54 17.61 -3.47
N GLU A 361 -19.39 16.78 -4.10
CA GLU A 361 -20.80 16.62 -3.75
C GLU A 361 -20.97 16.16 -2.29
N LYS A 362 -20.22 15.14 -1.87
CA LYS A 362 -20.25 14.63 -0.49
C LYS A 362 -19.81 15.69 0.53
N SER A 363 -18.72 16.41 0.23
CA SER A 363 -18.21 17.47 1.10
C SER A 363 -19.22 18.60 1.23
N ALA A 364 -19.83 19.00 0.12
CA ALA A 364 -20.83 20.05 0.09
C ALA A 364 -22.13 19.65 0.83
N ALA A 365 -22.59 18.40 0.66
CA ALA A 365 -23.71 17.84 1.44
C ALA A 365 -23.42 17.85 2.95
N ALA A 366 -22.16 17.60 3.34
CA ALA A 366 -21.68 17.68 4.72
C ALA A 366 -21.33 19.09 5.21
N GLN A 367 -21.48 20.12 4.37
CA GLN A 367 -21.12 21.53 4.67
C GLN A 367 -19.63 21.75 4.99
N LYS A 368 -18.76 20.93 4.38
CA LYS A 368 -17.29 21.00 4.48
C LYS A 368 -16.69 21.39 3.12
N SER A 369 -15.64 22.20 3.14
CA SER A 369 -14.85 22.44 1.92
C SER A 369 -13.97 21.23 1.61
N LEU A 370 -13.80 20.95 0.32
CA LEU A 370 -12.86 19.94 -0.16
C LEU A 370 -11.53 20.62 -0.47
N LYS A 371 -10.42 20.04 -0.02
CA LYS A 371 -9.07 20.34 -0.45
C LYS A 371 -8.45 19.09 -1.04
N VAL A 372 -8.22 19.07 -2.35
CA VAL A 372 -7.46 18.01 -3.02
C VAL A 372 -5.99 18.38 -3.01
N VAL A 373 -5.13 17.46 -2.56
CA VAL A 373 -3.68 17.56 -2.59
C VAL A 373 -3.17 16.47 -3.53
N ASP A 374 -2.87 16.84 -4.77
CA ASP A 374 -2.39 15.92 -5.81
C ASP A 374 -0.88 15.90 -5.82
N ILE A 375 -0.31 14.76 -5.43
CA ILE A 375 1.14 14.58 -5.40
C ILE A 375 1.58 13.85 -6.67
N VAL A 376 2.42 14.52 -7.44
CA VAL A 376 3.00 13.99 -8.67
C VAL A 376 4.48 13.74 -8.49
N ARG A 377 4.91 12.55 -8.87
CA ARG A 377 6.29 12.11 -8.81
C ARG A 377 6.74 11.66 -10.19
N ASP A 378 8.04 11.78 -10.45
CA ASP A 378 8.65 11.10 -11.60
C ASP A 378 8.26 9.62 -11.61
N ASP A 379 7.84 9.10 -12.76
CA ASP A 379 7.31 7.74 -12.83
C ASP A 379 8.38 6.72 -12.43
N ARG A 380 9.65 6.90 -12.80
CA ARG A 380 10.75 6.00 -12.41
C ARG A 380 10.93 6.00 -10.89
N ALA A 381 10.97 7.19 -10.28
CA ALA A 381 11.05 7.32 -8.82
C ALA A 381 9.85 6.65 -8.13
N ARG A 382 8.67 6.72 -8.74
CA ARG A 382 7.45 6.09 -8.24
C ARG A 382 7.51 4.56 -8.28
N PHE A 383 8.00 3.95 -9.37
CA PHE A 383 8.25 2.50 -9.45
C PHE A 383 9.30 2.06 -8.42
N LEU A 384 10.41 2.80 -8.31
CA LEU A 384 11.46 2.52 -7.34
C LEU A 384 10.98 2.72 -5.88
N ALA A 385 10.08 3.66 -5.62
CA ALA A 385 9.46 3.79 -4.31
C ALA A 385 8.60 2.56 -3.95
N VAL A 386 7.92 1.94 -4.92
CA VAL A 386 7.19 0.68 -4.66
C VAL A 386 8.16 -0.48 -4.44
N LEU A 387 9.25 -0.55 -5.21
CA LEU A 387 10.33 -1.53 -4.99
C LEU A 387 10.92 -1.39 -3.58
N SER A 388 11.06 -0.16 -3.09
CA SER A 388 11.62 0.14 -1.77
C SER A 388 10.77 -0.30 -0.58
N ARG A 389 9.51 -0.68 -0.80
CA ARG A 389 8.61 -1.14 0.27
C ARG A 389 9.17 -2.41 0.90
N THR A 390 9.14 -2.44 2.23
CA THR A 390 9.57 -3.61 3.01
C THR A 390 8.58 -4.75 2.82
N VAL A 391 9.07 -5.99 2.89
CA VAL A 391 8.24 -7.18 2.70
C VAL A 391 7.17 -7.29 3.79
N GLU A 392 7.56 -6.96 5.02
CA GLU A 392 6.74 -6.97 6.23
C GLU A 392 6.00 -5.63 6.47
N GLY A 393 6.17 -4.67 5.57
CA GLY A 393 5.58 -3.35 5.69
C GLY A 393 4.07 -3.32 5.51
N GLU A 394 3.47 -2.25 6.02
CA GLU A 394 2.05 -1.94 5.87
C GLU A 394 1.66 -1.55 4.44
N ASP A 395 2.65 -1.07 3.68
CA ASP A 395 2.52 -0.49 2.35
C ASP A 395 2.42 -1.58 1.28
N PRO A 396 1.47 -1.51 0.34
CA PRO A 396 1.21 -2.62 -0.58
C PRO A 396 2.33 -2.81 -1.62
N ARG A 397 2.73 -4.05 -1.88
CA ARG A 397 3.63 -4.38 -2.99
C ARG A 397 2.79 -4.73 -4.22
N ILE A 398 2.67 -3.77 -5.14
CA ILE A 398 1.70 -3.76 -6.25
C ILE A 398 2.35 -4.35 -7.51
N PRO A 399 1.66 -5.20 -8.30
CA PRO A 399 2.18 -5.73 -9.55
C PRO A 399 2.43 -4.62 -10.58
N ILE A 400 3.41 -4.82 -11.45
CA ILE A 400 3.83 -3.82 -12.44
C ILE A 400 2.67 -3.39 -13.35
N SER A 401 1.82 -4.35 -13.73
CA SER A 401 0.65 -4.08 -14.57
C SER A 401 -0.27 -3.04 -13.95
N ALA A 402 -0.51 -3.12 -12.64
CA ALA A 402 -1.33 -2.15 -11.91
C ALA A 402 -0.61 -0.81 -11.71
N LEU A 403 0.72 -0.80 -11.52
CA LEU A 403 1.51 0.44 -11.47
C LEU A 403 1.48 1.22 -12.79
N LEU A 404 1.69 0.51 -13.91
CA LEU A 404 1.61 1.06 -15.26
C LEU A 404 0.20 1.59 -15.56
N HIS A 405 -0.83 0.78 -15.28
CA HIS A 405 -2.21 1.19 -15.46
C HIS A 405 -2.55 2.43 -14.63
N GLY A 406 -2.13 2.46 -13.36
CA GLY A 406 -2.36 3.59 -12.47
C GLY A 406 -1.71 4.90 -12.94
N ALA A 407 -0.45 4.87 -13.42
CA ALA A 407 0.16 6.06 -14.01
C ALA A 407 -0.50 6.49 -15.31
N SER A 408 -0.80 5.53 -16.19
CA SER A 408 -1.44 5.84 -17.46
C SER A 408 -2.80 6.51 -17.23
N LEU A 409 -3.58 6.01 -16.27
CA LEU A 409 -4.85 6.62 -15.89
C LEU A 409 -4.66 8.00 -15.25
N ASP A 410 -3.70 8.16 -14.34
CA ASP A 410 -3.38 9.47 -13.74
C ASP A 410 -3.00 10.49 -14.81
N ARG A 411 -2.13 10.14 -15.77
CA ARG A 411 -1.73 11.04 -16.88
C ARG A 411 -2.92 11.39 -17.78
N ALA A 412 -3.76 10.40 -18.10
CA ALA A 412 -4.92 10.59 -18.96
C ALA A 412 -6.03 11.45 -18.34
N GLU A 413 -6.27 11.33 -17.02
CA GLU A 413 -7.45 11.92 -16.39
C GLU A 413 -7.15 13.12 -15.47
N ARG A 414 -5.88 13.41 -15.18
CA ARG A 414 -5.52 14.48 -14.23
C ARG A 414 -5.97 15.86 -14.70
N TYR A 415 -5.89 16.18 -16.01
CA TYR A 415 -6.42 17.45 -16.52
C TYR A 415 -7.93 17.58 -16.25
N ALA A 416 -8.68 16.48 -16.38
CA ALA A 416 -10.12 16.45 -16.10
C ALA A 416 -10.40 16.60 -14.60
N CYS A 417 -9.54 16.08 -13.72
CA CYS A 417 -9.61 16.32 -12.28
C CYS A 417 -9.43 17.81 -11.94
N PHE A 418 -8.50 18.51 -12.60
CA PHE A 418 -8.32 19.96 -12.43
C PHE A 418 -9.58 20.72 -12.85
N ASN A 419 -10.09 20.38 -14.04
CA ASN A 419 -11.29 21.00 -14.59
C ASN A 419 -12.54 20.72 -13.73
N ALA A 420 -12.63 19.57 -13.05
CA ALA A 420 -13.73 19.27 -12.13
C ALA A 420 -13.80 20.29 -10.98
N VAL A 421 -12.64 20.73 -10.44
CA VAL A 421 -12.62 21.78 -9.41
C VAL A 421 -12.87 23.16 -10.00
N ILE A 422 -12.29 23.51 -11.15
CA ILE A 422 -12.56 24.80 -11.82
C ILE A 422 -14.06 24.96 -12.12
N ASN A 423 -14.68 23.91 -12.64
CA ASN A 423 -16.10 23.90 -13.03
C ASN A 423 -17.04 23.74 -11.83
N SER A 424 -16.52 23.43 -10.63
CA SER A 424 -17.34 23.39 -9.43
C SER A 424 -17.82 24.81 -9.08
N THR A 425 -19.13 24.98 -8.91
CA THR A 425 -19.73 26.26 -8.55
C THR A 425 -19.46 26.61 -7.09
N GLU A 426 -19.09 27.87 -6.81
CA GLU A 426 -19.05 28.44 -5.45
C GLU A 426 -20.47 28.60 -4.86
N SER A 427 -21.30 27.56 -4.75
CA SER A 427 -22.60 27.65 -4.05
C SER A 427 -23.34 26.32 -3.90
N ILE A 428 -23.60 25.90 -2.65
CA ILE A 428 -24.87 25.28 -2.26
C ILE A 428 -25.50 26.19 -1.21
N THR A 429 -26.58 26.87 -1.61
CA THR A 429 -27.47 27.59 -0.70
C THR A 429 -28.28 26.58 0.13
N SER A 430 -27.84 26.33 1.36
CA SER A 430 -28.70 25.68 2.36
C SER A 430 -29.48 26.75 3.13
N ASN A 431 -30.79 26.52 3.28
CA ASN A 431 -31.85 27.51 3.55
C ASN A 431 -31.75 28.36 4.83
N LYS A 432 -30.65 28.43 5.57
CA LYS A 432 -30.56 29.28 6.79
C LYS A 432 -29.26 30.04 7.04
N LYS A 433 -28.14 29.77 6.36
CA LYS A 433 -26.92 30.61 6.38
C LYS A 433 -26.13 30.34 5.10
N ASN A 434 -25.95 31.36 4.25
CA ASN A 434 -25.14 31.27 3.03
C ASN A 434 -23.66 31.11 3.41
N LYS A 435 -23.22 29.88 3.69
CA LYS A 435 -21.80 29.54 3.80
C LYS A 435 -21.33 29.16 2.40
N THR A 436 -20.63 30.07 1.72
CA THR A 436 -19.97 29.75 0.44
C THR A 436 -18.86 28.75 0.70
N LEU A 437 -18.99 27.54 0.16
CA LEU A 437 -17.93 26.55 0.18
C LEU A 437 -17.05 26.78 -1.04
N SER A 438 -15.77 27.07 -0.80
CA SER A 438 -14.76 27.12 -1.85
C SER A 438 -13.96 25.82 -1.78
N HIS A 439 -13.96 25.05 -2.87
CA HIS A 439 -13.14 23.85 -3.02
C HIS A 439 -11.78 24.23 -3.58
N VAL A 440 -10.74 23.51 -3.14
CA VAL A 440 -9.34 23.81 -3.46
C VAL A 440 -8.69 22.58 -4.08
N TYR A 441 -7.85 22.79 -5.09
CA TYR A 441 -6.97 21.76 -5.64
C TYR A 441 -5.53 22.27 -5.64
N GLU A 442 -4.61 21.53 -5.04
CA GLU A 442 -3.18 21.85 -5.07
C GLU A 442 -2.45 20.76 -5.85
N LEU A 443 -1.63 21.18 -6.83
CA LEU A 443 -0.73 20.27 -7.53
C LEU A 443 0.67 20.42 -6.95
N HIS A 444 1.20 19.34 -6.38
CA HIS A 444 2.56 19.26 -5.87
C HIS A 444 3.38 18.32 -6.73
N CYS A 445 4.67 18.63 -6.90
CA CYS A 445 5.58 17.79 -7.64
C CYS A 445 6.96 17.68 -6.97
N GLY A 446 7.80 16.80 -7.52
CA GLY A 446 9.21 16.68 -7.13
C GLY A 446 9.97 18.01 -7.28
N ASP A 447 10.69 18.43 -6.24
CA ASP A 447 11.67 19.50 -6.31
C ASP A 447 12.98 19.03 -6.98
N LYS A 448 13.96 19.93 -7.09
CA LYS A 448 15.28 19.63 -7.70
C LYS A 448 16.05 18.54 -6.93
N GLU A 449 15.75 18.33 -5.65
CA GLU A 449 16.34 17.30 -4.80
C GLU A 449 15.54 15.98 -4.85
N GLY A 450 14.35 15.97 -5.46
CA GLY A 450 13.46 14.82 -5.59
C GLY A 450 12.42 14.69 -4.49
N GLY A 451 12.28 15.72 -3.64
CA GLY A 451 11.22 15.78 -2.62
C GLY A 451 9.87 16.12 -3.25
N ASP A 452 8.86 15.29 -3.02
CA ASP A 452 7.51 15.45 -3.60
C ASP A 452 6.67 16.55 -2.89
N ARG A 453 7.22 17.76 -2.81
CA ARG A 453 6.71 18.84 -1.93
C ARG A 453 6.62 20.21 -2.59
N GLN A 454 6.99 20.33 -3.86
CA GLN A 454 6.99 21.63 -4.53
C GLN A 454 5.60 21.92 -5.09
N LEU A 455 4.86 22.83 -4.43
CA LEU A 455 3.58 23.34 -4.91
C LEU A 455 3.80 24.06 -6.25
N LEU A 456 3.07 23.65 -7.30
CA LEU A 456 3.09 24.31 -8.62
C LEU A 456 2.00 25.37 -8.73
N PHE A 457 0.78 25.06 -8.32
CA PHE A 457 -0.34 26.00 -8.33
C PHE A 457 -1.46 25.57 -7.38
N THR A 458 -2.33 26.53 -7.09
CA THR A 458 -3.60 26.31 -6.39
C THR A 458 -4.78 26.66 -7.30
N LEU A 459 -5.76 25.77 -7.43
CA LEU A 459 -7.05 26.03 -8.06
C LEU A 459 -8.10 26.26 -6.99
N ARG A 460 -9.06 27.14 -7.31
CA ARG A 460 -10.26 27.37 -6.50
C ARG A 460 -11.47 27.32 -7.42
N SER A 461 -12.61 26.87 -6.88
CA SER A 461 -13.90 26.84 -7.58
C SER A 461 -14.15 28.12 -8.39
N GLY A 462 -14.36 27.99 -9.70
CA GLY A 462 -14.67 29.10 -10.61
C GLY A 462 -13.53 30.10 -10.88
N LYS A 463 -12.28 29.82 -10.48
CA LYS A 463 -11.15 30.75 -10.64
C LYS A 463 -10.04 30.17 -11.53
N THR A 464 -9.27 31.07 -12.13
CA THR A 464 -8.04 30.73 -12.83
C THR A 464 -6.99 30.20 -11.85
N PRO A 465 -6.00 29.41 -12.32
CA PRO A 465 -4.91 28.93 -11.46
C PRO A 465 -4.12 30.07 -10.80
N ASP A 466 -3.83 29.89 -9.51
CA ASP A 466 -2.88 30.72 -8.76
C ASP A 466 -1.50 30.04 -8.83
N TRP A 467 -0.66 30.51 -9.75
CA TRP A 467 0.66 29.95 -10.04
C TRP A 467 1.65 30.27 -8.92
N ASN A 468 2.32 29.26 -8.36
CA ASN A 468 3.29 29.43 -7.27
C ASN A 468 4.66 29.87 -7.79
N ILE A 469 4.74 31.07 -8.35
CA ILE A 469 5.98 31.65 -8.87
C ILE A 469 6.87 32.06 -7.69
N THR A 470 8.10 31.54 -7.67
CA THR A 470 9.11 31.86 -6.65
C THR A 470 10.43 32.21 -7.31
N GLU A 471 11.43 32.67 -6.55
CA GLU A 471 12.78 32.94 -7.05
C GLU A 471 13.39 31.73 -7.80
N ASN A 472 12.98 30.51 -7.44
CA ASN A 472 13.50 29.26 -7.99
C ASN A 472 12.50 28.52 -8.90
N MET A 473 11.35 29.11 -9.22
CA MET A 473 10.31 28.52 -10.08
C MET A 473 9.61 29.59 -10.91
N SER A 474 9.88 29.61 -12.21
CA SER A 474 9.19 30.46 -13.16
C SER A 474 7.90 29.81 -13.70
N LEU A 475 7.05 30.60 -14.38
CA LEU A 475 5.87 30.07 -15.06
C LEU A 475 6.24 29.05 -16.16
N ASP A 476 7.31 29.32 -16.93
CA ASP A 476 7.83 28.41 -17.94
C ASP A 476 8.30 27.08 -17.32
N ASP A 477 8.88 27.10 -16.12
CA ASP A 477 9.21 25.87 -15.40
C ASP A 477 7.96 25.07 -14.99
N ILE A 478 6.90 25.76 -14.54
CA ILE A 478 5.62 25.12 -14.19
C ILE A 478 4.98 24.49 -15.43
N GLU A 479 4.92 25.23 -16.55
CA GLU A 479 4.36 24.76 -17.82
C GLU A 479 5.14 23.55 -18.36
N LYS A 480 6.47 23.57 -18.28
CA LYS A 480 7.30 22.39 -18.63
C LYS A 480 6.98 21.18 -17.77
N ARG A 481 6.80 21.36 -16.46
CA ARG A 481 6.43 20.25 -15.54
C ARG A 481 5.03 19.72 -15.80
N LEU A 482 4.07 20.58 -16.15
CA LEU A 482 2.75 20.18 -16.61
C LEU A 482 2.82 19.40 -17.93
N ALA A 483 3.62 19.87 -18.88
CA ALA A 483 3.82 19.21 -20.17
C ALA A 483 4.44 17.81 -20.00
N LEU A 484 5.36 17.61 -19.04
CA LEU A 484 5.89 16.29 -18.67
C LEU A 484 4.82 15.32 -18.13
N GLN A 485 3.69 15.85 -17.65
CA GLN A 485 2.51 15.09 -17.24
C GLN A 485 1.46 14.96 -18.34
N GLY A 486 1.76 15.44 -19.56
CA GLY A 486 0.83 15.43 -20.68
C GLY A 486 -0.28 16.47 -20.58
N ILE A 487 -0.05 17.59 -19.87
CA ILE A 487 -1.07 18.59 -19.56
C ILE A 487 -0.61 19.98 -20.01
N SER A 488 -1.53 20.77 -20.56
CA SER A 488 -1.39 22.21 -20.79
C SER A 488 -2.55 22.96 -20.16
N TYR A 489 -2.39 24.27 -20.00
CA TYR A 489 -3.45 25.16 -19.56
C TYR A 489 -3.76 26.18 -20.67
N ASP A 490 -5.03 26.24 -21.07
CA ASP A 490 -5.55 27.24 -21.99
C ASP A 490 -6.10 28.42 -21.17
N SER A 491 -5.39 29.55 -21.23
CA SER A 491 -5.75 30.76 -20.50
C SER A 491 -6.99 31.47 -21.06
N VAL A 492 -7.34 31.22 -22.32
CA VAL A 492 -8.54 31.79 -22.97
C VAL A 492 -9.78 30.98 -22.57
N ALA A 493 -9.68 29.66 -22.61
CA ALA A 493 -10.75 28.77 -22.17
C ALA A 493 -10.88 28.65 -20.64
N ASN A 494 -9.84 29.05 -19.89
CA ASN A 494 -9.69 28.79 -18.45
C ASN A 494 -9.85 27.30 -18.12
N GLN A 495 -9.18 26.45 -18.89
CA GLN A 495 -9.29 25.00 -18.78
C GLN A 495 -7.93 24.33 -19.02
N PHE A 496 -7.72 23.20 -18.36
CA PHE A 496 -6.61 22.32 -18.66
C PHE A 496 -6.99 21.36 -19.80
N ALA A 497 -6.02 21.04 -20.64
CA ALA A 497 -6.18 20.13 -21.77
C ALA A 497 -5.02 19.12 -21.82
N PRO A 498 -5.24 17.93 -22.38
CA PRO A 498 -4.15 17.00 -22.67
C PRO A 498 -3.28 17.55 -23.81
N THR A 499 -1.95 17.44 -23.69
CA THR A 499 -1.00 17.91 -24.72
C THR A 499 -0.63 16.87 -25.76
N ASN A 500 -0.75 15.57 -25.45
CA ASN A 500 -0.29 14.51 -26.33
C ASN A 500 -1.15 13.25 -26.18
N HIS A 501 -2.10 13.05 -27.11
CA HIS A 501 -2.86 11.81 -27.20
C HIS A 501 -2.07 10.65 -27.83
N GLU A 502 -0.97 10.96 -28.54
CA GLU A 502 -0.21 9.97 -29.34
C GLU A 502 1.02 9.41 -28.61
N GLU A 503 1.42 9.96 -27.46
CA GLU A 503 2.56 9.42 -26.71
C GLU A 503 2.19 8.05 -26.13
N ASN A 504 2.84 6.99 -26.63
CA ASN A 504 2.71 5.66 -26.05
C ASN A 504 3.57 5.52 -24.79
N TRP A 505 3.28 6.37 -23.80
CA TRP A 505 4.00 6.45 -22.53
C TRP A 505 4.12 5.07 -21.86
N ARG A 506 3.08 4.24 -21.96
CA ARG A 506 3.06 2.92 -21.34
C ARG A 506 4.12 2.00 -21.95
N GLU A 507 4.26 1.97 -23.27
CA GLU A 507 5.28 1.18 -23.95
C GLU A 507 6.68 1.70 -23.62
N LEU A 508 6.89 3.02 -23.67
CA LEU A 508 8.16 3.64 -23.28
C LEU A 508 8.56 3.26 -21.84
N MET A 509 7.62 3.33 -20.90
CA MET A 509 7.88 2.96 -19.52
C MET A 509 8.12 1.45 -19.36
N GLN A 510 7.46 0.60 -20.14
CA GLN A 510 7.75 -0.84 -20.16
C GLN A 510 9.17 -1.13 -20.65
N GLU A 511 9.65 -0.43 -21.67
CA GLU A 511 11.03 -0.54 -22.15
C GLU A 511 12.03 -0.05 -21.09
N GLU A 512 11.75 1.06 -20.43
CA GLU A 512 12.58 1.53 -19.31
C GLU A 512 12.62 0.49 -18.17
N LEU A 513 11.50 -0.13 -17.81
CA LEU A 513 11.46 -1.15 -16.75
C LEU A 513 12.17 -2.47 -17.10
N ARG A 514 12.53 -2.70 -18.37
CA ARG A 514 13.39 -3.83 -18.77
C ARG A 514 14.87 -3.55 -18.48
N LYS A 515 15.25 -2.29 -18.30
CA LYS A 515 16.63 -1.92 -17.97
C LYS A 515 16.95 -2.25 -16.51
N PRO A 516 18.25 -2.42 -16.18
CA PRO A 516 18.69 -2.61 -14.81
C PRO A 516 18.20 -1.49 -13.87
N VAL A 517 17.94 -1.82 -12.61
CA VAL A 517 17.53 -0.84 -11.59
C VAL A 517 18.55 0.30 -11.47
N SER A 518 19.84 0.01 -11.61
CA SER A 518 20.91 1.02 -11.63
C SER A 518 20.67 2.12 -12.66
N THR A 519 20.27 1.77 -13.88
CA THR A 519 19.97 2.74 -14.96
C THR A 519 18.80 3.65 -14.59
N LEU A 520 17.75 3.12 -13.95
CA LEU A 520 16.61 3.94 -13.52
C LEU A 520 16.98 4.86 -12.35
N VAL A 521 17.80 4.35 -11.42
CA VAL A 521 18.31 5.11 -10.27
C VAL A 521 19.21 6.27 -10.71
N GLU A 522 20.04 6.06 -11.73
CA GLU A 522 20.90 7.09 -12.31
C GLU A 522 20.11 8.27 -12.90
N GLY A 523 18.92 7.98 -13.44
CA GLY A 523 18.01 8.96 -14.01
C GLY A 523 17.22 9.80 -12.99
N LEU A 524 17.38 9.58 -11.69
CA LEU A 524 16.71 10.34 -10.64
C LEU A 524 17.45 11.62 -10.24
N SER A 525 16.78 12.46 -9.43
CA SER A 525 17.45 13.56 -8.72
C SER A 525 18.57 13.02 -7.81
N LYS A 526 19.51 13.90 -7.44
CA LYS A 526 20.65 13.52 -6.61
C LYS A 526 20.22 12.87 -5.28
N GLY A 527 19.31 13.50 -4.55
CA GLY A 527 18.83 13.01 -3.26
C GLY A 527 18.16 11.64 -3.35
N GLU A 528 17.23 11.46 -4.30
CA GLU A 528 16.58 10.15 -4.51
C GLU A 528 17.58 9.10 -4.97
N ARG A 529 18.46 9.42 -5.91
CA ARG A 529 19.48 8.49 -6.42
C ARG A 529 20.36 7.94 -5.30
N GLU A 530 20.85 8.78 -4.39
CA GLU A 530 21.70 8.35 -3.27
C GLU A 530 20.94 7.43 -2.30
N ILE A 531 19.67 7.73 -2.03
CA ILE A 531 18.81 6.88 -1.18
C ILE A 531 18.56 5.53 -1.84
N ARG A 532 18.15 5.52 -3.11
CA ARG A 532 17.80 4.29 -3.85
C ARG A 532 19.01 3.42 -4.15
N ALA A 533 20.13 4.01 -4.55
CA ALA A 533 21.35 3.26 -4.84
C ALA A 533 21.81 2.47 -3.61
N ARG A 534 21.87 3.12 -2.44
CA ARG A 534 22.19 2.45 -1.18
C ARG A 534 21.19 1.34 -0.88
N GLN A 535 19.90 1.65 -0.88
CA GLN A 535 18.85 0.69 -0.51
C GLN A 535 18.85 -0.57 -1.38
N PHE A 536 19.03 -0.45 -2.70
CA PHE A 536 19.00 -1.60 -3.60
C PHE A 536 20.34 -2.33 -3.71
N SER A 537 21.46 -1.66 -3.44
CA SER A 537 22.77 -2.31 -3.30
C SER A 537 22.84 -3.26 -2.10
N GLU A 538 22.03 -3.01 -1.06
CA GLU A 538 21.95 -3.85 0.14
C GLU A 538 21.05 -5.08 -0.02
N ARG A 539 20.24 -5.16 -1.08
CA ARG A 539 19.37 -6.31 -1.40
C ARG A 539 20.13 -7.29 -2.29
N THR A 540 20.95 -8.12 -1.66
CA THR A 540 21.81 -9.09 -2.32
C THR A 540 21.08 -10.42 -2.57
N ILE A 541 21.32 -11.01 -3.73
CA ILE A 541 20.95 -12.38 -4.07
C ILE A 541 22.26 -13.18 -4.05
N THR A 542 22.37 -14.05 -3.04
CA THR A 542 23.52 -14.93 -2.84
C THR A 542 23.19 -16.33 -3.35
N PHE A 543 24.21 -17.17 -3.53
CA PHE A 543 24.07 -18.56 -3.96
C PHE A 543 24.80 -19.48 -3.00
N ASP A 544 24.12 -20.52 -2.51
CA ASP A 544 24.74 -21.56 -1.66
C ASP A 544 25.53 -22.57 -2.50
N ARG A 545 25.21 -22.66 -3.80
CA ARG A 545 25.85 -23.54 -4.76
C ARG A 545 25.72 -22.98 -6.18
N PRO A 546 26.62 -23.35 -7.11
CA PRO A 546 26.49 -22.94 -8.50
C PRO A 546 25.22 -23.48 -9.18
N MET A 547 24.64 -22.70 -10.09
CA MET A 547 23.55 -23.17 -10.96
C MET A 547 24.05 -24.24 -11.93
N ARG A 548 23.28 -25.33 -12.07
CA ARG A 548 23.60 -26.47 -12.96
C ARG A 548 23.36 -26.12 -14.44
N ASP A 549 22.24 -25.49 -14.73
CA ASP A 549 21.75 -25.14 -16.07
C ASP A 549 21.05 -23.77 -16.09
N ILE A 550 20.59 -23.33 -17.26
CA ILE A 550 19.93 -22.03 -17.47
C ILE A 550 18.41 -22.25 -17.35
N SER A 551 17.94 -22.43 -16.11
CA SER A 551 16.53 -22.64 -15.79
C SER A 551 16.17 -21.96 -14.46
N ILE A 552 14.87 -21.69 -14.27
CA ILE A 552 14.36 -21.06 -13.04
C ILE A 552 14.46 -22.03 -11.88
N GLU A 553 14.28 -23.33 -12.13
CA GLU A 553 14.42 -24.41 -11.15
C GLU A 553 15.87 -24.50 -10.66
N ALA A 554 16.86 -24.44 -11.56
CA ALA A 554 18.26 -24.43 -11.19
C ALA A 554 18.66 -23.17 -10.41
N LEU A 555 18.09 -22.01 -10.76
CA LEU A 555 18.23 -20.79 -9.98
C LEU A 555 17.62 -20.99 -8.58
N TYR A 556 16.39 -21.49 -8.50
CA TYR A 556 15.73 -21.70 -7.21
C TYR A 556 16.53 -22.64 -6.30
N GLU A 557 17.01 -23.76 -6.84
CA GLU A 557 17.84 -24.71 -6.11
C GLU A 557 19.19 -24.12 -5.66
N SER A 558 19.74 -23.15 -6.38
CA SER A 558 21.02 -22.51 -6.04
C SER A 558 20.91 -21.43 -4.96
N LEU A 559 19.72 -20.87 -4.76
CA LEU A 559 19.45 -19.86 -3.73
C LEU A 559 19.53 -20.46 -2.30
N PRO A 560 19.89 -19.67 -1.28
CA PRO A 560 19.88 -20.11 0.10
C PRO A 560 18.49 -20.53 0.59
N LEU A 561 18.45 -21.44 1.56
CA LEU A 561 17.20 -21.89 2.20
C LEU A 561 16.38 -20.72 2.79
N SER A 562 17.04 -19.69 3.31
CA SER A 562 16.36 -18.48 3.80
C SER A 562 15.60 -17.75 2.68
N PHE A 563 16.17 -17.70 1.47
CA PHE A 563 15.51 -17.11 0.30
C PHE A 563 14.43 -18.04 -0.27
N GLN A 564 14.71 -19.33 -0.44
CA GLN A 564 13.71 -20.33 -0.90
C GLN A 564 12.48 -20.38 0.02
N SER A 565 12.67 -20.27 1.33
CA SER A 565 11.56 -20.19 2.28
C SER A 565 10.81 -18.85 2.27
N SER A 566 11.33 -17.84 1.55
CA SER A 566 10.73 -16.51 1.42
C SER A 566 9.96 -16.32 0.10
N ILE A 567 10.16 -17.17 -0.90
CA ILE A 567 9.44 -17.13 -2.18
C ILE A 567 9.27 -18.55 -2.69
N ALA A 568 8.05 -18.96 -3.03
CA ALA A 568 7.84 -20.30 -3.60
C ALA A 568 8.36 -20.37 -5.05
N LEU A 569 8.80 -21.55 -5.49
CA LEU A 569 9.29 -21.78 -6.86
C LEU A 569 8.29 -21.29 -7.94
N HIS A 570 7.00 -21.61 -7.79
CA HIS A 570 5.98 -21.16 -8.74
C HIS A 570 5.89 -19.62 -8.79
N SER A 571 5.98 -18.95 -7.64
CA SER A 571 5.94 -17.48 -7.56
C SER A 571 7.18 -16.84 -8.18
N LEU A 572 8.35 -17.46 -8.00
CA LEU A 572 9.58 -17.04 -8.68
C LEU A 572 9.42 -17.21 -10.20
N SER A 573 8.85 -18.32 -10.66
CA SER A 573 8.56 -18.55 -12.08
C SER A 573 7.59 -17.51 -12.65
N GLU A 574 6.53 -17.17 -11.93
CA GLU A 574 5.62 -16.08 -12.30
C GLU A 574 6.32 -14.72 -12.37
N ALA A 575 7.27 -14.44 -11.46
CA ALA A 575 8.05 -13.21 -11.49
C ALA A 575 8.87 -13.08 -12.79
N PHE A 576 9.48 -14.17 -13.27
CA PHE A 576 10.16 -14.22 -14.56
C PHE A 576 9.21 -14.15 -15.77
N GLY A 577 7.91 -14.36 -15.55
CA GLY A 577 6.86 -14.22 -16.55
C GLY A 577 6.74 -12.82 -17.16
N VAL A 578 7.25 -11.78 -16.47
CA VAL A 578 7.25 -10.40 -17.00
C VAL A 578 8.32 -10.14 -18.06
N LEU A 579 9.31 -11.03 -18.16
CA LEU A 579 10.35 -10.96 -19.17
C LEU A 579 9.94 -11.76 -20.42
N ASN A 580 10.29 -11.25 -21.60
CA ASN A 580 10.22 -12.05 -22.82
C ASN A 580 11.28 -13.16 -22.78
N ASN A 581 11.20 -14.13 -23.69
CA ASN A 581 12.07 -15.31 -23.66
C ASN A 581 13.57 -14.95 -23.76
N ASN A 582 13.93 -13.97 -24.58
CA ASN A 582 15.31 -13.55 -24.77
C ASN A 582 15.87 -12.87 -23.51
N ASP A 583 15.13 -11.92 -22.94
CA ASP A 583 15.53 -11.23 -21.71
C ASP A 583 15.60 -12.20 -20.53
N ARG A 584 14.68 -13.17 -20.47
CA ARG A 584 14.67 -14.23 -19.45
C ARG A 584 15.92 -15.10 -19.54
N GLU A 585 16.28 -15.57 -20.72
CA GLU A 585 17.47 -16.39 -20.94
C GLU A 585 18.75 -15.62 -20.59
N ASN A 586 18.86 -14.36 -21.00
CA ASN A 586 20.00 -13.49 -20.67
C ASN A 586 20.16 -13.31 -19.15
N VAL A 587 19.07 -12.99 -18.45
CA VAL A 587 19.10 -12.82 -16.99
C VAL A 587 19.46 -14.13 -16.28
N LEU A 588 18.93 -15.27 -16.73
CA LEU A 588 19.29 -16.58 -16.17
C LEU A 588 20.76 -16.94 -16.44
N MET A 589 21.31 -16.53 -17.59
CA MET A 589 22.73 -16.68 -17.89
C MET A 589 23.59 -15.84 -16.96
N GLU A 590 23.23 -14.58 -16.72
CA GLU A 590 23.89 -13.71 -15.74
C GLU A 590 23.84 -14.34 -14.34
N PHE A 591 22.68 -14.80 -13.89
CA PHE A 591 22.54 -15.53 -12.62
C PHE A 591 23.50 -16.72 -12.53
N LYS A 592 23.61 -17.51 -13.60
CA LYS A 592 24.52 -18.65 -13.66
C LYS A 592 25.98 -18.21 -13.54
N GLU A 593 26.39 -17.17 -14.27
CA GLU A 593 27.74 -16.62 -14.20
C GLU A 593 28.08 -16.12 -12.79
N PHE A 594 27.18 -15.37 -12.14
CA PHE A 594 27.35 -14.92 -10.76
C PHE A 594 27.47 -16.11 -9.78
N SER A 595 26.62 -17.13 -9.94
CA SER A 595 26.64 -18.32 -9.06
C SER A 595 27.92 -19.16 -9.19
N GLN A 596 28.64 -19.03 -10.31
CA GLN A 596 29.89 -19.76 -10.59
C GLN A 596 31.14 -18.95 -10.24
N HIS A 597 30.99 -17.67 -9.86
CA HIS A 597 32.13 -16.80 -9.62
C HIS A 597 32.87 -17.18 -8.33
N PRO A 598 34.18 -17.52 -8.39
CA PRO A 598 34.94 -18.06 -7.26
C PRO A 598 35.07 -17.08 -6.09
N ASP A 599 35.03 -15.77 -6.37
CA ASP A 599 35.14 -14.71 -5.35
C ASP A 599 33.84 -14.48 -4.55
N GLY A 600 32.76 -15.22 -4.83
CA GLY A 600 31.47 -15.02 -4.15
C GLY A 600 30.85 -13.65 -4.44
N ARG A 601 30.98 -13.15 -5.68
CA ARG A 601 30.30 -11.91 -6.07
C ARG A 601 28.80 -12.10 -5.94
N ASN A 602 28.17 -11.17 -5.22
CA ASN A 602 26.72 -11.19 -5.05
C ASN A 602 26.08 -10.35 -6.15
N MET A 603 25.03 -10.88 -6.75
CA MET A 603 24.12 -10.08 -7.55
C MET A 603 23.28 -9.22 -6.59
N THR A 604 22.99 -7.98 -6.96
CA THR A 604 22.12 -7.09 -6.18
C THR A 604 20.88 -6.73 -6.97
N TYR A 605 19.91 -6.11 -6.30
CA TYR A 605 18.76 -5.55 -7.00
C TYR A 605 19.16 -4.47 -8.03
N MET A 606 20.33 -3.83 -7.90
CA MET A 606 20.83 -2.85 -8.87
C MET A 606 21.13 -3.45 -10.24
N ASP A 607 21.42 -4.75 -10.28
CA ASP A 607 21.84 -5.48 -11.48
C ASP A 607 20.63 -6.05 -12.25
N LEU A 608 19.51 -6.28 -11.55
CA LEU A 608 18.32 -6.89 -12.14
C LEU A 608 17.55 -5.90 -13.03
N PRO A 609 16.88 -6.39 -14.10
CA PRO A 609 15.80 -5.64 -14.74
C PRO A 609 14.80 -5.14 -13.69
N THR A 610 14.44 -3.87 -13.77
CA THR A 610 13.56 -3.25 -12.75
C THR A 610 12.22 -3.98 -12.62
N SER A 611 11.71 -4.46 -13.74
CA SER A 611 10.50 -5.28 -13.79
C SER A 611 10.64 -6.60 -13.04
N LEU A 612 11.74 -7.33 -13.24
CA LEU A 612 11.98 -8.56 -12.48
C LEU A 612 12.13 -8.27 -10.98
N ALA A 613 12.90 -7.23 -10.61
CA ALA A 613 13.11 -6.85 -9.21
C ALA A 613 11.78 -6.51 -8.49
N LEU A 614 10.88 -5.77 -9.16
CA LEU A 614 9.56 -5.43 -8.64
C LEU A 614 8.69 -6.67 -8.38
N GLU A 615 8.70 -7.64 -9.30
CA GLU A 615 7.89 -8.84 -9.16
C GLU A 615 8.46 -9.82 -8.13
N ILE A 616 9.78 -10.03 -8.10
CA ILE A 616 10.41 -10.81 -7.01
C ILE A 616 10.06 -10.17 -5.67
N ASN A 617 10.24 -8.85 -5.54
CA ASN A 617 9.89 -8.15 -4.30
C ASN A 617 8.41 -8.26 -3.95
N ARG A 618 7.50 -8.34 -4.92
CA ARG A 618 6.06 -8.55 -4.67
C ARG A 618 5.77 -9.94 -4.11
N TYR A 619 6.43 -10.97 -4.63
CA TYR A 619 6.16 -12.36 -4.27
C TYR A 619 6.83 -12.82 -2.96
N LEU A 620 7.77 -12.05 -2.41
CA LEU A 620 8.37 -12.38 -1.12
C LEU A 620 7.33 -12.43 0.01
N THR A 621 7.32 -13.48 0.82
CA THR A 621 6.43 -13.63 1.98
C THR A 621 7.06 -13.10 3.27
N LYS A 622 8.39 -13.13 3.34
CA LYS A 622 9.22 -12.56 4.41
C LYS A 622 10.49 -11.94 3.84
N GLN A 623 11.14 -11.08 4.60
CA GLN A 623 12.42 -10.52 4.19
C GLN A 623 13.51 -11.60 4.26
N PRO A 624 14.33 -11.80 3.21
CA PRO A 624 15.50 -12.68 3.29
C PRO A 624 16.47 -12.25 4.38
N ASP A 625 16.98 -13.20 5.17
CA ASP A 625 17.80 -12.93 6.36
C ASP A 625 19.12 -12.19 6.04
N ASN A 626 19.62 -12.34 4.81
CA ASN A 626 20.83 -11.68 4.34
C ASN A 626 20.60 -10.21 3.94
N TRP A 627 19.35 -9.74 3.90
CA TRP A 627 19.03 -8.35 3.64
C TRP A 627 19.01 -7.57 4.95
N LYS A 628 19.80 -6.49 5.01
CA LYS A 628 19.76 -5.59 6.16
C LYS A 628 18.38 -4.93 6.26
N ASN A 629 17.87 -4.82 7.48
CA ASN A 629 16.75 -3.93 7.78
C ASN A 629 17.23 -2.49 7.50
N SER A 630 16.83 -1.97 6.34
CA SER A 630 17.16 -0.62 5.86
C SER A 630 16.09 0.40 6.24
#